data_AF-A0A6P1UB94-F1
#
_entry.id   AF-A0A6P1UB94-F1
#
_cell.length_a   1.000
_cell.length_b   1.000
_cell.length_c   1.000
_cell.angle_alpha   90.00
_cell.angle_beta   90.00
_cell.angle_gamma   90.00
#
_symmetry.space_group_name_H-M   'P 1'
#
loop_
_entity.id
_entity.type
_entity.pdbx_description
1 polymer ?
#
loop_
_entity_poly.entity_id
_entity_poly.type
_entity_poly.pdbx_seq_one_letter_code
_entity_poly.pdbx_strand_id
1 'polypeptide(L)'
;MTTQNAMDFDALANALASLGQGDAMIAELHGALCGALCVQAPAQVELTTLVEWDAPLDALRAQRATLEALRAQTFDALTDEALSFTPLLPDDEASLTLRTQALAQWCQGFLFGMASKPGLDLKRASEDVQEVVRDLTELTRAATAEEGEDLEVEEGAYAELVEYVRVGAQMVFMELHPHPTLDPSAPQQLH
;
A
#
# COMPACT_ATOMS: atom_id res chain seq x y z
N MET A 1 2.42 -23.37 -17.14
CA MET A 1 2.60 -22.25 -16.21
C MET A 1 1.45 -21.31 -16.47
N THR A 2 0.45 -21.30 -15.60
CA THR A 2 -0.64 -20.32 -15.69
C THR A 2 -0.01 -18.98 -15.38
N THR A 3 0.00 -18.06 -16.33
CA THR A 3 0.32 -16.66 -16.08
C THR A 3 -0.74 -16.17 -15.10
N GLN A 4 -0.40 -16.11 -13.81
CA GLN A 4 -1.27 -15.49 -12.83
C GLN A 4 -1.24 -14.00 -13.18
N ASN A 5 -2.37 -13.47 -13.64
CA ASN A 5 -2.48 -12.05 -13.93
C ASN A 5 -2.18 -11.28 -12.65
N ALA A 6 -1.35 -10.24 -12.73
CA ALA A 6 -1.12 -9.35 -11.61
C ALA A 6 -2.47 -8.73 -11.18
N MET A 7 -2.68 -8.62 -9.88
CA MET A 7 -3.86 -8.03 -9.28
C MET A 7 -3.73 -6.51 -9.40
N ASP A 8 -4.46 -5.95 -10.36
CA ASP A 8 -4.63 -4.52 -10.51
C ASP A 8 -5.83 -4.01 -9.70
N PHE A 9 -6.06 -2.70 -9.76
CA PHE A 9 -7.11 -2.03 -9.01
C PHE A 9 -8.49 -2.59 -9.36
N ASP A 10 -8.79 -2.72 -10.65
CA ASP A 10 -10.08 -3.20 -11.14
C ASP A 10 -10.33 -4.67 -10.79
N ALA A 11 -9.32 -5.53 -10.90
CA ALA A 11 -9.44 -6.93 -10.52
C ALA A 11 -9.75 -7.05 -9.02
N LEU A 12 -9.10 -6.25 -8.17
CA LEU A 12 -9.36 -6.24 -6.73
C LEU A 12 -10.74 -5.65 -6.42
N ALA A 13 -11.11 -4.53 -7.04
CA ALA A 13 -12.42 -3.90 -6.89
C ALA A 13 -13.54 -4.87 -7.28
N ASN A 14 -13.41 -5.56 -8.43
CA ASN A 14 -14.36 -6.57 -8.87
C ASN A 14 -14.45 -7.77 -7.92
N ALA A 15 -13.32 -8.25 -7.40
CA ALA A 15 -13.31 -9.35 -6.44
C ALA A 15 -14.00 -8.98 -5.12
N LEU A 16 -13.83 -7.73 -4.67
CA LEU A 16 -14.40 -7.21 -3.43
C LEU A 16 -15.76 -6.54 -3.61
N ALA A 17 -16.28 -6.41 -4.84
CA ALA A 17 -17.58 -5.78 -5.13
C ALA A 17 -18.74 -6.41 -4.34
N SER A 18 -18.68 -7.73 -4.12
CA SER A 18 -19.67 -8.46 -3.30
C SER A 18 -19.70 -8.04 -1.82
N LEU A 19 -18.66 -7.36 -1.35
CA LEU A 19 -18.54 -6.81 0.00
C LEU A 19 -19.03 -5.35 0.08
N GLY A 20 -19.53 -4.77 -1.03
CA GLY A 20 -20.07 -3.41 -1.06
C GLY A 20 -19.02 -2.30 -0.88
N GLN A 21 -17.74 -2.61 -1.13
CA GLN A 21 -16.64 -1.66 -0.93
C GLN A 21 -16.52 -0.72 -2.13
N GLY A 22 -16.24 0.56 -1.86
CA GLY A 22 -15.96 1.56 -2.89
C GLY A 22 -14.46 1.73 -3.17
N ASP A 23 -14.15 2.40 -4.27
CA ASP A 23 -12.79 2.61 -4.79
C ASP A 23 -11.81 3.18 -3.75
N ALA A 24 -12.28 4.14 -2.94
CA ALA A 24 -11.51 4.73 -1.84
C ALA A 24 -10.99 3.68 -0.85
N MET A 25 -11.81 2.69 -0.51
CA MET A 25 -11.44 1.60 0.42
C MET A 25 -10.44 0.64 -0.21
N ILE A 26 -10.50 0.42 -1.53
CA ILE A 26 -9.52 -0.42 -2.24
C ILE A 26 -8.13 0.21 -2.16
N ALA A 27 -8.03 1.51 -2.42
CA ALA A 27 -6.78 2.26 -2.30
C ALA A 27 -6.26 2.26 -0.85
N GLU A 28 -7.15 2.51 0.13
CA GLU A 28 -6.83 2.46 1.56
C GLU A 28 -6.30 1.08 1.99
N LEU A 29 -6.98 -0.01 1.61
CA LEU A 29 -6.58 -1.37 1.92
C LEU A 29 -5.19 -1.70 1.39
N HIS A 30 -4.91 -1.34 0.13
CA HIS A 30 -3.60 -1.57 -0.46
C HIS A 30 -2.52 -0.73 0.24
N GLY A 31 -2.81 0.52 0.55
CA GLY A 31 -1.95 1.38 1.37
C GLY A 31 -1.63 0.74 2.71
N ALA A 32 -2.66 0.32 3.46
CA ALA A 32 -2.51 -0.30 4.77
C ALA A 32 -1.70 -1.60 4.74
N LEU A 33 -1.89 -2.41 3.71
CA LEU A 33 -1.06 -3.58 3.47
C LEU A 33 0.41 -3.20 3.24
N CYS A 34 0.69 -2.23 2.39
CA CYS A 34 2.05 -1.75 2.13
C CYS A 34 2.72 -1.24 3.42
N GLY A 35 2.02 -0.41 4.19
CA GLY A 35 2.53 0.12 5.45
C GLY A 35 2.78 -0.96 6.49
N ALA A 36 1.88 -1.95 6.60
CA ALA A 36 2.06 -3.09 7.50
C ALA A 36 3.26 -3.95 7.11
N LEU A 37 3.46 -4.18 5.80
CA LEU A 37 4.62 -4.89 5.27
C LEU A 37 5.94 -4.15 5.51
N CYS A 38 5.93 -2.83 5.68
CA CYS A 38 7.13 -2.08 6.09
C CYS A 38 7.60 -2.43 7.50
N VAL A 39 6.76 -2.99 8.37
CA VAL A 39 7.10 -3.21 9.79
C VAL A 39 6.92 -4.66 10.26
N GLN A 40 6.27 -5.49 9.45
CA GLN A 40 5.95 -6.88 9.76
C GLN A 40 6.35 -7.81 8.61
N ALA A 41 6.68 -9.06 8.96
CA ALA A 41 6.83 -10.10 7.94
C ALA A 41 5.46 -10.39 7.31
N PRO A 42 5.36 -10.79 6.02
CA PRO A 42 4.07 -11.03 5.38
C PRO A 42 3.16 -11.96 6.18
N ALA A 43 3.69 -13.02 6.78
CA ALA A 43 2.91 -13.99 7.54
C ALA A 43 2.28 -13.45 8.84
N GLN A 44 2.68 -12.25 9.27
CA GLN A 44 2.17 -11.59 10.49
C GLN A 44 1.10 -10.54 10.17
N VAL A 45 0.94 -10.14 8.91
CA VAL A 45 -0.01 -9.11 8.51
C VAL A 45 -1.42 -9.69 8.44
N GLU A 46 -2.29 -9.25 9.36
CA GLU A 46 -3.71 -9.62 9.40
C GLU A 46 -4.57 -8.62 8.60
N LEU A 47 -4.80 -8.91 7.31
CA LEU A 47 -5.56 -8.03 6.40
C LEU A 47 -6.95 -7.64 6.88
N THR A 48 -7.62 -8.52 7.64
CA THR A 48 -8.97 -8.27 8.14
C THR A 48 -9.02 -7.17 9.21
N THR A 49 -7.86 -6.74 9.73
CA THR A 49 -7.76 -5.65 10.72
C THR A 49 -7.17 -4.37 10.14
N LEU A 50 -6.80 -4.37 8.85
CA LEU A 50 -6.12 -3.24 8.23
C LEU A 50 -7.06 -2.12 7.77
N VAL A 51 -8.36 -2.43 7.66
CA VAL A 51 -9.42 -1.50 7.28
C VAL A 51 -10.72 -1.92 7.97
N GLU A 52 -11.68 -1.00 8.05
CA GLU A 52 -13.02 -1.29 8.55
C GLU A 52 -13.86 -1.97 7.46
N TRP A 53 -14.11 -3.27 7.62
CA TRP A 53 -14.93 -4.03 6.69
C TRP A 53 -16.41 -3.89 7.04
N ASP A 54 -17.19 -3.24 6.18
CA ASP A 54 -18.66 -3.27 6.26
C ASP A 54 -19.23 -4.53 5.56
N ALA A 55 -18.83 -5.71 6.03
CA ALA A 55 -19.26 -6.98 5.45
C ALA A 55 -19.40 -8.09 6.50
N PRO A 56 -20.33 -9.04 6.31
CA PRO A 56 -20.42 -10.23 7.15
C PRO A 56 -19.11 -11.03 7.13
N LEU A 57 -18.72 -11.60 8.28
CA LEU A 57 -17.48 -12.37 8.42
C LEU A 57 -17.35 -13.52 7.41
N ASP A 58 -18.46 -14.17 7.05
CA ASP A 58 -18.44 -15.27 6.08
C ASP A 58 -18.16 -14.78 4.65
N ALA A 59 -18.60 -13.57 4.30
CA ALA A 59 -18.28 -12.95 3.02
C ALA A 59 -16.80 -12.57 2.96
N LEU A 60 -16.25 -12.04 4.05
CA LEU A 60 -14.81 -11.76 4.16
C LEU A 60 -13.97 -13.04 4.09
N ARG A 61 -14.41 -14.12 4.73
CA ARG A 61 -13.75 -15.45 4.65
C ARG A 61 -13.74 -15.99 3.22
N ALA A 62 -14.79 -15.74 2.43
CA ALA A 62 -14.84 -16.14 1.02
C ALA A 62 -13.77 -15.43 0.17
N GLN A 63 -13.33 -14.24 0.57
CA GLN A 63 -12.29 -13.46 -0.11
C GLN A 63 -10.86 -13.77 0.37
N ARG A 64 -10.67 -14.77 1.24
CA ARG A 64 -9.35 -15.14 1.79
C ARG A 64 -8.29 -15.32 0.71
N ALA A 65 -8.59 -16.08 -0.35
CA ALA A 65 -7.62 -16.34 -1.41
C ALA A 65 -7.24 -15.07 -2.18
N THR A 66 -8.20 -14.18 -2.41
CA THR A 66 -7.98 -12.86 -3.02
C THR A 66 -7.04 -12.02 -2.17
N LEU A 67 -7.32 -11.91 -0.86
CA LEU A 67 -6.53 -11.15 0.09
C LEU A 67 -5.12 -11.74 0.26
N GLU A 68 -4.99 -13.06 0.28
CA GLU A 68 -3.68 -13.74 0.32
C GLU A 68 -2.87 -13.48 -0.95
N ALA A 69 -3.52 -13.49 -2.12
CA ALA A 69 -2.89 -13.15 -3.40
C ALA A 69 -2.44 -11.69 -3.44
N LEU A 70 -3.28 -10.75 -2.98
CA LEU A 70 -2.93 -9.34 -2.86
C LEU A 70 -1.66 -9.17 -2.04
N ARG A 71 -1.61 -9.75 -0.84
CA ARG A 71 -0.43 -9.69 0.04
C ARG A 71 0.83 -10.26 -0.60
N ALA A 72 0.73 -11.40 -1.26
CA ALA A 72 1.89 -12.01 -1.92
C ALA A 72 2.43 -11.08 -3.02
N GLN A 73 1.56 -10.56 -3.89
CA GLN A 73 1.96 -9.72 -5.01
C GLN A 73 2.48 -8.35 -4.56
N THR A 74 1.85 -7.72 -3.56
CA THR A 74 2.33 -6.47 -2.98
C THR A 74 3.71 -6.65 -2.36
N PHE A 75 3.94 -7.76 -1.64
CA PHE A 75 5.25 -8.06 -1.07
C PHE A 75 6.30 -8.26 -2.16
N ASP A 76 6.01 -9.08 -3.17
CA ASP A 76 6.92 -9.33 -4.30
C ASP A 76 7.30 -8.01 -4.99
N ALA A 77 6.32 -7.14 -5.27
CA ALA A 77 6.54 -5.84 -5.90
C ALA A 77 7.36 -4.86 -5.04
N LEU A 78 7.13 -4.83 -3.72
CA LEU A 78 7.93 -4.02 -2.79
C LEU A 78 9.38 -4.51 -2.68
N THR A 79 9.62 -5.81 -2.84
CA THR A 79 10.97 -6.41 -2.82
C THR A 79 11.70 -6.41 -4.16
N ASP A 80 11.03 -6.05 -5.26
CA ASP A 80 11.60 -6.12 -6.60
C ASP A 80 12.75 -5.12 -6.80
N GLU A 81 13.93 -5.65 -7.14
CA GLU A 81 15.13 -4.86 -7.44
C GLU A 81 14.96 -3.92 -8.64
N ALA A 82 14.01 -4.22 -9.53
CA ALA A 82 13.67 -3.36 -10.68
C ALA A 82 12.81 -2.15 -10.28
N LEU A 83 12.46 -1.98 -9.00
CA LEU A 83 11.60 -0.91 -8.48
C LEU A 83 10.25 -0.87 -9.20
N SER A 84 9.61 -2.02 -9.38
CA SER A 84 8.37 -2.19 -10.16
C SER A 84 7.07 -1.91 -9.39
N PHE A 85 7.15 -1.71 -8.06
CA PHE A 85 5.99 -1.38 -7.24
C PHE A 85 5.22 -0.19 -7.80
N THR A 86 3.90 -0.31 -7.82
CA THR A 86 2.96 0.78 -8.08
C THR A 86 1.85 0.77 -7.01
N PRO A 87 1.44 1.94 -6.49
CA PRO A 87 0.26 2.01 -5.65
C PRO A 87 -0.98 1.64 -6.48
N LEU A 88 -1.81 0.72 -5.98
CA LEU A 88 -3.12 0.43 -6.57
C LEU A 88 -4.05 1.63 -6.41
N LEU A 89 -4.34 2.27 -7.54
CA LEU A 89 -5.18 3.45 -7.68
C LEU A 89 -6.10 3.27 -8.90
N PRO A 90 -7.23 4.00 -8.98
CA PRO A 90 -8.04 4.05 -10.20
C PRO A 90 -7.21 4.52 -11.40
N ASP A 91 -7.55 4.03 -12.58
CA ASP A 91 -6.88 4.41 -13.84
C ASP A 91 -7.33 5.79 -14.35
N ASP A 92 -6.81 6.18 -15.52
CA ASP A 92 -7.08 7.47 -16.14
C ASP A 92 -8.50 7.61 -16.72
N GLU A 93 -9.32 6.55 -16.73
CA GLU A 93 -10.75 6.64 -17.05
C GLU A 93 -11.53 7.29 -15.88
N ALA A 94 -11.02 7.21 -14.65
CA ALA A 94 -11.58 7.89 -13.49
C ALA A 94 -11.19 9.39 -13.45
N SER A 95 -12.09 10.22 -12.92
CA SER A 95 -11.82 11.66 -12.79
C SER A 95 -10.62 11.92 -11.89
N LEU A 96 -9.89 13.01 -12.19
CA LEU A 96 -8.74 13.43 -11.39
C LEU A 96 -9.09 13.60 -9.90
N THR A 97 -10.29 14.11 -9.62
CA THR A 97 -10.83 14.21 -8.26
C THR A 97 -10.92 12.86 -7.55
N LEU A 98 -11.46 11.82 -8.21
CA LEU A 98 -11.54 10.47 -7.63
C LEU A 98 -10.16 9.86 -7.44
N ARG A 99 -9.27 10.01 -8.42
CA ARG A 99 -7.88 9.54 -8.36
C ARG A 99 -7.08 10.20 -7.24
N THR A 100 -7.28 11.50 -7.01
CA THR A 100 -6.64 12.27 -5.94
C THR A 100 -7.17 11.86 -4.57
N GLN A 101 -8.48 11.64 -4.45
CA GLN A 101 -9.09 11.08 -3.24
C GLN A 101 -8.54 9.68 -2.94
N ALA A 102 -8.45 8.81 -3.94
CA ALA A 102 -7.87 7.48 -3.80
C ALA A 102 -6.40 7.54 -3.36
N LEU A 103 -5.59 8.44 -3.90
CA LEU A 103 -4.20 8.62 -3.48
C LEU A 103 -4.09 9.07 -2.01
N ALA A 104 -4.94 10.00 -1.57
CA ALA A 104 -4.97 10.42 -0.16
C ALA A 104 -5.38 9.27 0.76
N GLN A 105 -6.37 8.45 0.36
CA GLN A 105 -6.79 7.27 1.10
C GLN A 105 -5.71 6.20 1.13
N TRP A 106 -4.98 6.01 0.03
CA TRP A 106 -3.81 5.14 -0.01
C TRP A 106 -2.75 5.59 1.01
N CYS A 107 -2.44 6.89 1.07
CA CYS A 107 -1.50 7.45 2.04
C CYS A 107 -1.98 7.25 3.49
N GLN A 108 -3.28 7.48 3.75
CA GLN A 108 -3.89 7.25 5.06
C GLN A 108 -3.77 5.77 5.48
N GLY A 109 -4.13 4.86 4.58
CA GLY A 109 -3.96 3.43 4.77
C GLY A 109 -2.51 3.09 5.08
N PHE A 110 -1.55 3.57 4.29
CA PHE A 110 -0.12 3.32 4.50
C PHE A 110 0.35 3.70 5.91
N LEU A 111 -0.01 4.91 6.37
CA LEU A 111 0.31 5.38 7.71
C LEU A 111 -0.33 4.52 8.80
N PHE A 112 -1.59 4.11 8.61
CA PHE A 112 -2.28 3.19 9.53
C PHE A 112 -1.60 1.81 9.58
N GLY A 113 -1.22 1.27 8.42
CA GLY A 113 -0.48 0.03 8.27
C GLY A 113 0.85 0.06 9.01
N MET A 114 1.61 1.14 8.90
CA MET A 114 2.86 1.28 9.66
C MET A 114 2.63 1.29 11.18
N ALA A 115 1.53 1.91 11.63
CA ALA A 115 1.15 1.96 13.04
C ALA A 115 0.62 0.62 13.59
N SER A 116 0.34 -0.37 12.73
CA SER A 116 -0.20 -1.68 13.14
C SER A 116 0.75 -2.51 14.03
N LYS A 117 2.05 -2.19 14.03
CA LYS A 117 3.03 -2.79 14.94
C LYS A 117 3.43 -1.79 16.04
N PRO A 118 3.11 -2.07 17.32
CA PRO A 118 3.54 -1.22 18.42
C PRO A 118 5.05 -1.10 18.53
N GLY A 119 5.51 0.10 18.92
CA GLY A 119 6.93 0.35 19.24
C GLY A 119 7.82 0.75 18.05
N LEU A 120 7.23 1.06 16.88
CA LEU A 120 7.96 1.75 15.82
C LEU A 120 8.43 3.12 16.32
N ASP A 121 9.74 3.34 16.33
CA ASP A 121 10.35 4.64 16.64
C ASP A 121 10.93 5.24 15.36
N LEU A 122 10.12 6.03 14.65
CA LEU A 122 10.51 6.68 13.40
C LEU A 122 11.71 7.61 13.54
N LYS A 123 12.04 8.08 14.76
CA LYS A 123 13.22 8.92 14.98
C LYS A 123 14.54 8.17 14.79
N ARG A 124 14.49 6.83 14.73
CA ARG A 124 15.64 5.97 14.46
C ARG A 124 15.82 5.68 12.98
N ALA A 125 14.84 6.03 12.14
CA ALA A 125 14.95 5.94 10.70
C ALA A 125 15.78 7.11 10.14
N SER A 126 16.18 7.01 8.88
CA SER A 126 16.84 8.07 8.12
C SER A 126 16.00 9.35 8.07
N GLU A 127 16.65 10.48 7.82
CA GLU A 127 15.94 11.75 7.62
C GLU A 127 14.99 11.68 6.42
N ASP A 128 15.40 11.00 5.35
CA ASP A 128 14.60 10.78 4.14
C ASP A 128 13.31 10.00 4.45
N VAL A 129 13.38 8.88 5.19
CA VAL A 129 12.18 8.13 5.61
C VAL A 129 11.27 8.96 6.52
N GLN A 130 11.86 9.75 7.43
CA GLN A 130 11.08 10.65 8.28
C GLN A 130 10.40 11.77 7.48
N GLU A 131 11.01 12.23 6.39
CA GLU A 131 10.42 13.18 5.44
C GLU A 131 9.28 12.56 4.65
N VAL A 132 9.49 11.38 4.05
CA VAL A 132 8.44 10.65 3.33
C VAL A 132 7.20 10.47 4.21
N VAL A 133 7.36 9.98 5.45
CA VAL A 133 6.21 9.76 6.34
C VAL A 133 5.47 11.06 6.68
N ARG A 134 6.19 12.17 6.83
CA ARG A 134 5.59 13.49 7.06
C ARG A 134 4.86 13.99 5.81
N ASP A 135 5.43 13.83 4.64
CA ASP A 135 4.81 14.27 3.39
C ASP A 135 3.56 13.44 3.07
N LEU A 136 3.60 12.12 3.27
CA LEU A 136 2.41 11.25 3.19
C LEU A 136 1.31 11.71 4.16
N THR A 137 1.69 12.19 5.35
CA THR A 137 0.73 12.74 6.33
C THR A 137 0.06 14.01 5.79
N GLU A 138 0.81 14.91 5.15
CA GLU A 138 0.24 16.11 4.54
C GLU A 138 -0.64 15.77 3.33
N LEU A 139 -0.26 14.77 2.52
CA LEU A 139 -1.06 14.30 1.37
C LEU A 139 -2.43 13.76 1.77
N THR A 140 -2.60 13.19 2.97
CA THR A 140 -3.93 12.78 3.47
C THR A 140 -4.92 13.93 3.55
N ARG A 141 -4.44 15.18 3.62
CA ARG A 141 -5.26 16.39 3.73
C ARG A 141 -5.51 17.08 2.39
N ALA A 142 -4.80 16.69 1.34
CA ALA A 142 -4.76 17.41 0.06
C ALA A 142 -5.97 17.12 -0.86
N ALA A 143 -6.79 16.10 -0.55
CA ALA A 143 -7.90 15.64 -1.42
C ALA A 143 -9.11 16.59 -1.54
N THR A 144 -8.99 17.83 -1.07
CA THR A 144 -10.09 18.82 -1.06
C THR A 144 -9.79 20.09 -1.87
N ALA A 145 -8.78 20.08 -2.74
CA ALA A 145 -8.50 21.25 -3.59
C ALA A 145 -9.58 21.42 -4.67
N GLU A 146 -10.02 22.66 -4.89
CA GLU A 146 -10.92 23.04 -5.98
C GLU A 146 -10.22 22.81 -7.33
N GLU A 147 -10.95 22.31 -8.33
CA GLU A 147 -10.47 22.19 -9.71
C GLU A 147 -9.90 23.54 -10.17
N GLY A 148 -8.61 23.57 -10.47
CA GLY A 148 -7.92 24.72 -11.03
C GLY A 148 -8.26 24.94 -12.49
N GLU A 149 -7.73 26.03 -13.06
CA GLU A 149 -8.11 26.46 -14.42
C GLU A 149 -7.48 25.62 -15.55
N ASP A 150 -6.45 24.80 -15.26
CA ASP A 150 -5.68 24.04 -16.26
C ASP A 150 -5.50 22.56 -15.88
N LEU A 151 -6.35 21.71 -16.43
CA LEU A 151 -6.37 20.26 -16.18
C LEU A 151 -5.06 19.54 -16.57
N GLU A 152 -4.34 20.00 -17.60
CA GLU A 152 -3.10 19.33 -18.03
C GLU A 152 -1.99 19.51 -16.99
N VAL A 153 -1.93 20.69 -16.37
CA VAL A 153 -1.01 20.99 -15.27
C VAL A 153 -1.34 20.13 -14.05
N GLU A 154 -2.62 19.94 -13.74
CA GLU A 154 -3.05 19.14 -12.59
C GLU A 154 -2.81 17.64 -12.77
N GLU A 155 -3.02 17.11 -13.98
CA GLU A 155 -2.66 15.72 -14.31
C GLU A 155 -1.16 15.47 -14.18
N GLY A 156 -0.33 16.43 -14.62
CA GLY A 156 1.12 16.39 -14.43
C GLY A 156 1.51 16.36 -12.95
N ALA A 157 0.92 17.25 -12.16
CA ALA A 157 1.15 17.30 -10.70
C ALA A 157 0.71 16.00 -10.01
N TYR A 158 -0.43 15.44 -10.41
CA TYR A 158 -0.89 14.15 -9.90
C TYR A 158 0.10 13.01 -10.22
N ALA A 159 0.58 12.93 -11.45
CA ALA A 159 1.57 11.91 -11.84
C ALA A 159 2.87 12.04 -11.02
N GLU A 160 3.34 13.26 -10.75
CA GLU A 160 4.48 13.51 -9.88
C GLU A 160 4.24 13.03 -8.44
N LEU A 161 3.05 13.29 -7.88
CA LEU A 161 2.68 12.81 -6.55
C LEU A 161 2.60 11.28 -6.47
N VAL A 162 2.02 10.63 -7.49
CA VAL A 162 1.97 9.16 -7.56
C VAL A 162 3.38 8.58 -7.59
N GLU A 163 4.28 9.17 -8.38
CA GLU A 163 5.68 8.73 -8.45
C GLU A 163 6.42 8.95 -7.14
N TYR A 164 6.22 10.10 -6.48
CA TYR A 164 6.78 10.37 -5.16
C TYR A 164 6.32 9.32 -4.13
N VAL A 165 5.02 9.04 -4.08
CA VAL A 165 4.44 8.04 -3.17
C VAL A 165 5.00 6.65 -3.46
N ARG A 166 5.11 6.29 -4.74
CA ARG A 166 5.65 4.99 -5.18
C ARG A 166 7.09 4.78 -4.70
N VAL A 167 7.97 5.74 -4.96
CA VAL A 167 9.38 5.70 -4.56
C VAL A 167 9.51 5.77 -3.03
N GLY A 168 8.75 6.66 -2.39
CA GLY A 168 8.76 6.82 -0.94
C GLY A 168 8.33 5.55 -0.21
N ALA A 169 7.28 4.87 -0.69
CA ALA A 169 6.82 3.61 -0.10
C ALA A 169 7.89 2.50 -0.18
N GLN A 170 8.57 2.36 -1.32
CA GLN A 170 9.66 1.39 -1.46
C GLN A 170 10.85 1.75 -0.58
N MET A 171 11.20 3.04 -0.47
CA MET A 171 12.28 3.50 0.42
C MET A 171 11.99 3.15 1.89
N VAL A 172 10.78 3.45 2.35
CA VAL A 172 10.33 3.11 3.72
C VAL A 172 10.36 1.60 3.94
N PHE A 173 9.89 0.82 2.97
CA PHE A 173 9.94 -0.64 3.03
C PHE A 173 11.37 -1.17 3.14
N MET A 174 12.27 -0.73 2.27
CA MET A 174 13.67 -1.18 2.24
C MET A 174 14.40 -0.89 3.55
N GLU A 175 14.08 0.21 4.23
CA GLU A 175 14.73 0.57 5.48
C GLU A 175 14.11 -0.12 6.70
N LEU A 176 12.78 -0.20 6.76
CA LEU A 176 12.08 -0.62 7.98
C LEU A 176 11.69 -2.09 8.01
N HIS A 177 11.61 -2.75 6.84
CA HIS A 177 11.14 -4.13 6.76
C HIS A 177 12.02 -5.05 7.63
N PRO A 178 11.42 -5.92 8.48
CA PRO A 178 12.19 -6.82 9.30
C PRO A 178 12.93 -7.86 8.44
N HIS A 179 14.24 -7.69 8.30
CA HIS A 179 15.07 -8.71 7.69
C HIS A 179 15.16 -9.93 8.62
N PRO A 180 15.13 -11.17 8.07
CA PRO A 180 15.48 -12.35 8.83
C PRO A 180 16.87 -12.12 9.43
N THR A 181 16.93 -12.00 10.76
CA THR A 181 18.22 -12.02 11.45
C THR A 181 18.77 -13.42 11.24
N LEU A 182 19.81 -13.54 10.40
CA LEU A 182 20.64 -14.73 10.40
C LEU A 182 21.13 -14.87 11.85
N ASP A 183 20.65 -15.88 12.57
CA ASP A 183 21.18 -16.20 13.89
C ASP A 183 22.69 -16.47 13.71
N PRO A 184 23.58 -15.62 14.23
CA PRO A 184 25.02 -15.84 14.11
C PRO A 184 25.48 -17.11 14.86
N SER A 185 24.57 -17.76 15.60
CA SER A 185 24.78 -19.00 16.34
C SER A 185 24.28 -20.25 15.61
N ALA A 186 23.62 -20.13 14.45
CA ALA A 186 23.15 -21.28 13.69
C ALA A 186 24.36 -22.02 13.07
N PRO A 187 24.59 -23.31 13.40
CA PRO A 187 25.72 -24.04 12.83
C PRO A 187 25.56 -24.12 11.31
N GLN A 188 26.54 -23.59 10.59
CA GLN A 188 26.69 -23.77 9.14
C GLN A 188 26.85 -25.27 8.88
N GLN A 189 25.77 -25.94 8.48
CA GLN A 189 25.87 -27.27 7.90
C GLN A 189 26.42 -27.10 6.48
N LEU A 190 27.75 -27.11 6.38
CA LEU A 190 28.46 -27.32 5.13
C LEU A 190 28.10 -28.72 4.63
N HIS A 191 27.45 -28.77 3.48
CA HIS A 191 27.15 -30.00 2.74
C HIS A 191 28.18 -30.26 1.64
#